data_AF-A0A0M2LWR7-F1
#
_entry.id   AF-A0A0M2LWR7-F1
#
_cell.length_a   1.000
_cell.length_b   1.000
_cell.length_c   1.000
_cell.angle_alpha   90.00
_cell.angle_beta   90.00
_cell.angle_gamma   90.00
#
_symmetry.space_group_name_H-M   'P 1'
#
loop_
_entity.id
_entity.type
_entity.pdbx_description
1 polymer ?
#
loop_
_entity_poly.entity_id
_entity_poly.type
_entity_poly.pdbx_seq_one_letter_code
_entity_poly.pdbx_strand_id
1 'polypeptide(L)'
;MQRRERTRHLIELGGLVQKAGLVDLADDDRATIYGALLELVGRARNGDGGDTLALWKRRGKRAFDAEADDKEAAAGAPDADEVGAANFATSGVL
;
A
#
# COMPACT_ATOMS: atom_id res chain seq x y z
N MET A 1 -24.79 6.93 13.39
CA MET A 1 -24.01 5.85 12.74
C MET A 1 -23.66 6.19 11.29
N GLN A 2 -24.64 6.40 10.39
CA GLN A 2 -24.41 6.61 8.94
C GLN A 2 -23.32 7.63 8.54
N ARG A 3 -23.20 8.78 9.23
CA ARG A 3 -22.16 9.78 8.89
C ARG A 3 -20.74 9.25 9.12
N ARG A 4 -20.53 8.51 10.21
CA ARG A 4 -19.21 7.94 10.56
C ARG A 4 -18.82 6.84 9.58
N GLU A 5 -19.78 5.98 9.22
CA GLU A 5 -19.58 4.93 8.22
C GLU A 5 -19.26 5.51 6.85
N ARG A 6 -19.99 6.55 6.42
CA ARG A 6 -19.73 7.25 5.15
C ARG A 6 -18.33 7.87 5.13
N THR A 7 -17.93 8.57 6.19
CA THR A 7 -16.59 9.17 6.27
C THR A 7 -15.51 8.11 6.21
N ARG A 8 -15.66 7.02 6.98
CA ARG A 8 -14.71 5.89 6.95
C ARG A 8 -14.59 5.30 5.55
N HIS A 9 -15.72 5.01 4.90
CA HIS A 9 -15.74 4.45 3.55
C HIS A 9 -15.02 5.35 2.53
N LEU A 10 -15.26 6.66 2.57
CA LEU A 10 -14.59 7.61 1.67
C LEU A 10 -13.08 7.70 1.93
N ILE A 11 -12.66 7.62 3.20
CA ILE A 11 -11.23 7.58 3.56
C ILE A 11 -10.59 6.31 3.03
N GLU A 12 -11.23 5.16 3.22
CA GLU A 12 -10.74 3.86 2.72
C GLU A 12 -10.57 3.90 1.19
N LEU A 13 -11.57 4.43 0.46
CA LEU A 13 -11.49 4.60 -0.99
C LEU A 13 -10.38 5.58 -1.41
N GLY A 14 -10.24 6.72 -0.71
CA GLY A 14 -9.17 7.68 -0.96
C GLY A 14 -7.78 7.06 -0.75
N GLY A 15 -7.63 6.21 0.27
CA GLY A 15 -6.40 5.46 0.52
C GLY A 15 -6.01 4.53 -0.63
N LEU A 16 -6.98 3.96 -1.36
CA LEU A 16 -6.69 3.13 -2.54
C LEU A 16 -6.10 3.94 -3.69
N VAL A 17 -6.58 5.17 -3.88
CA VAL A 17 -6.06 6.08 -4.92
C VAL A 17 -4.60 6.43 -4.65
N GLN A 18 -4.26 6.70 -3.38
CA GLN A 18 -2.89 6.99 -2.98
C GLN A 18 -1.98 5.77 -3.11
N LYS A 19 -2.40 4.58 -2.62
CA LYS A 19 -1.62 3.35 -2.74
C LYS A 19 -1.35 2.93 -4.19
N ALA A 20 -2.28 3.21 -5.10
CA ALA A 20 -2.10 2.94 -6.51
C ALA A 20 -1.06 3.87 -7.19
N GLY A 21 -0.48 4.82 -6.45
CA GLY A 21 0.47 5.82 -6.96
C GLY A 21 -0.18 6.87 -7.85
N LEU A 22 -1.52 6.92 -7.88
CA LEU A 22 -2.24 7.77 -8.82
C LEU A 22 -2.16 9.25 -8.44
N VAL A 23 -2.05 9.55 -7.14
CA VAL A 23 -1.85 10.92 -6.63
C VAL A 23 -0.51 11.48 -7.10
N ASP A 24 0.57 10.72 -6.91
CA ASP A 24 1.92 11.15 -7.28
C ASP A 24 2.07 11.24 -8.80
N LEU A 25 1.52 10.27 -9.54
CA LEU A 25 1.57 10.27 -11.01
C LEU A 25 0.80 11.45 -11.63
N ALA A 26 -0.31 11.85 -11.02
CA ALA A 26 -1.18 12.91 -11.51
C ALA A 26 -0.87 14.29 -10.91
N ASP A 27 0.14 14.41 -10.03
CA ASP A 27 0.44 15.63 -9.27
C ASP A 27 -0.78 16.19 -8.53
N ASP A 28 -1.55 15.29 -7.90
CA ASP A 28 -2.85 15.58 -7.22
C ASP A 28 -3.91 16.25 -8.13
N ASP A 29 -3.74 16.25 -9.46
CA ASP A 29 -4.73 16.80 -10.38
C ASP A 29 -5.99 15.92 -10.43
N ARG A 30 -7.04 16.39 -9.77
CA ARG A 30 -8.30 15.66 -9.61
C ARG A 30 -8.96 15.32 -10.94
N ALA A 31 -8.82 16.16 -11.96
CA ALA A 31 -9.39 15.90 -13.28
C ALA A 31 -8.71 14.71 -13.96
N THR A 32 -7.38 14.65 -13.88
CA THR A 32 -6.56 13.54 -14.39
C THR A 32 -6.85 12.25 -13.66
N ILE A 33 -6.91 12.27 -12.32
CA ILE A 33 -7.27 11.11 -11.49
C ILE A 33 -8.66 10.58 -11.89
N TYR A 34 -9.64 11.49 -12.01
CA TYR A 34 -10.99 11.10 -12.39
C TYR A 34 -11.07 10.55 -13.82
N GLY A 35 -10.36 11.15 -14.78
CA GLY A 35 -10.26 10.66 -16.14
C GLY A 35 -9.68 9.24 -16.22
N ALA A 36 -8.62 8.95 -15.46
CA ALA A 36 -8.03 7.61 -15.39
C ALA A 36 -9.03 6.57 -14.84
N LEU A 37 -9.81 6.93 -13.81
CA LEU A 37 -10.84 6.05 -13.25
C LEU A 37 -11.98 5.82 -14.24
N LEU A 38 -12.40 6.84 -15.00
CA LEU A 38 -13.41 6.70 -16.05
C LEU A 38 -12.94 5.78 -17.18
N GLU A 39 -11.68 5.87 -17.58
CA GLU A 39 -11.07 4.98 -18.56
C GLU A 39 -11.11 3.52 -18.09
N LEU A 40 -10.79 3.24 -16.81
CA LEU A 40 -10.94 1.90 -16.24
C LEU A 40 -12.39 1.42 -16.28
N VAL A 41 -13.35 2.26 -15.90
CA VAL A 41 -14.78 1.91 -15.98
C VAL A 41 -15.19 1.59 -17.42
N GLY A 42 -14.71 2.38 -18.39
CA GLY A 42 -14.93 2.14 -19.82
C GLY A 42 -14.40 0.78 -20.25
N ARG A 43 -13.15 0.46 -19.92
CA ARG A 43 -12.52 -0.85 -20.22
C ARG A 43 -13.28 -2.02 -19.58
N ALA A 44 -13.73 -1.87 -18.33
CA ALA A 44 -14.47 -2.93 -17.65
C ALA A 44 -15.85 -3.19 -18.26
N ARG A 45 -16.50 -2.16 -18.82
CA ARG A 45 -17.81 -2.27 -19.47
C ARG A 45 -17.72 -2.76 -20.91
N ASN A 46 -16.65 -2.43 -21.60
CA ASN A 46 -16.46 -2.72 -23.03
C ASN A 46 -15.64 -3.99 -23.31
N GLY A 47 -14.88 -4.49 -22.32
CA GLY A 47 -14.17 -5.76 -22.43
C GLY A 47 -15.10 -6.96 -22.20
N ASP A 48 -14.73 -8.13 -22.74
CA ASP A 48 -15.45 -9.39 -22.55
C ASP A 48 -15.83 -9.57 -21.07
N GLY A 49 -17.15 -9.53 -20.84
CA GLY A 49 -17.76 -9.35 -19.53
C GLY A 49 -17.26 -10.35 -18.49
N GLY A 50 -16.96 -9.85 -17.29
CA GLY A 50 -16.59 -10.67 -16.12
C GLY A 50 -15.08 -10.89 -15.94
N ASP A 51 -14.33 -11.17 -17.01
CA ASP A 51 -12.92 -11.55 -16.91
C ASP A 51 -12.02 -10.40 -16.45
N THR A 52 -12.29 -9.19 -16.92
CA THR A 52 -11.49 -7.99 -16.57
C THR A 52 -11.56 -7.67 -15.07
N LEU A 53 -12.76 -7.73 -14.48
CA LEU A 53 -12.93 -7.47 -13.04
C LEU A 53 -12.30 -8.59 -12.19
N ALA A 54 -12.41 -9.85 -12.62
CA ALA A 54 -11.77 -10.97 -11.94
C ALA A 54 -10.24 -10.85 -11.97
N LEU A 55 -9.66 -10.43 -13.10
CA LEU A 55 -8.23 -10.16 -13.23
C LEU A 55 -7.77 -9.05 -12.29
N TRP A 56 -8.49 -7.92 -12.24
CA TRP A 56 -8.14 -6.81 -11.36
C TRP A 56 -8.26 -7.18 -9.88
N LYS A 57 -9.29 -7.94 -9.51
CA LYS A 57 -9.44 -8.45 -8.13
C LYS A 57 -8.23 -9.29 -7.71
N ARG A 58 -7.77 -10.20 -8.57
CA ARG A 58 -6.56 -11.01 -8.28
C ARG A 58 -5.30 -10.17 -8.19
N ARG A 59 -5.13 -9.19 -9.10
CA ARG A 59 -3.98 -8.28 -9.07
C ARG A 59 -3.96 -7.43 -7.79
N GLY A 60 -5.10 -6.84 -7.43
CA GLY A 60 -5.23 -6.05 -6.20
C GLY A 60 -4.89 -6.86 -4.96
N LYS A 61 -5.42 -8.09 -4.85
CA LYS A 61 -5.09 -8.97 -3.71
C LYS A 61 -3.58 -9.21 -3.58
N ARG A 62 -2.89 -9.54 -4.68
CA ARG A 62 -1.43 -9.75 -4.64
C ARG A 62 -0.65 -8.49 -4.23
N ALA A 63 -1.09 -7.31 -4.66
CA ALA A 63 -0.45 -6.07 -4.25
C ALA A 63 -0.62 -5.81 -2.74
N PHE A 64 -1.82 -6.04 -2.21
CA PHE A 64 -2.07 -5.94 -0.76
C PHE A 64 -1.24 -6.94 0.05
N ASP A 65 -1.18 -8.20 -0.40
CA ASP A 65 -0.41 -9.24 0.27
C ASP A 65 1.09 -8.85 0.31
N ALA A 66 1.66 -8.40 -0.82
CA ALA A 66 3.06 -7.96 -0.88
C ALA A 66 3.36 -6.76 0.04
N GLU A 67 2.50 -5.74 0.07
CA GLU A 67 2.66 -4.59 0.99
C GLU A 67 2.58 -4.99 2.47
N ALA A 68 1.84 -6.05 2.81
CA ALA A 68 1.74 -6.56 4.17
C ALA A 68 3.03 -7.27 4.57
N ASP A 69 3.56 -8.13 3.69
CA ASP A 69 4.82 -8.84 3.88
C ASP A 69 5.99 -7.85 4.03
N ASP A 70 6.03 -6.79 3.21
CA ASP A 70 7.05 -5.73 3.30
C ASP A 70 7.01 -4.98 4.63
N LYS A 71 5.80 -4.73 5.17
CA LYS A 71 5.63 -4.11 6.49
C LYS A 71 6.06 -5.03 7.63
N GLU A 72 5.78 -6.32 7.52
CA GLU A 72 6.18 -7.31 8.52
C GLU A 72 7.70 -7.49 8.55
N ALA A 73 8.34 -7.53 7.36
CA ALA A 73 9.78 -7.54 7.23
C ALA A 73 10.44 -6.27 7.83
N ALA A 74 9.84 -5.10 7.61
CA ALA A 74 10.34 -3.84 8.18
C ALA A 74 10.16 -3.75 9.71
N ALA A 75 9.14 -4.39 10.27
CA ALA A 75 8.88 -4.41 11.72
C ALA A 75 9.69 -5.51 12.46
N GLY A 76 10.16 -6.53 11.75
CA GLY A 76 10.92 -7.66 12.31
C GLY A 76 12.44 -7.51 12.28
N ALA A 77 12.98 -6.39 11.78
CA ALA A 77 14.42 -6.13 11.82
C ALA A 77 14.86 -5.88 13.28
N PRO A 78 15.76 -6.71 13.87
CA PRO A 78 16.26 -6.46 15.22
C PRO A 78 17.05 -5.14 15.22
N ASP A 79 16.77 -4.29 16.21
CA ASP A 79 17.52 -3.06 16.47
C ASP A 79 19.03 -3.37 16.46
N ALA A 80 19.74 -2.80 15.50
CA ALA A 80 21.17 -3.03 15.30
C ALA A 80 22.06 -2.44 16.42
N ASP A 81 21.45 -1.84 17.45
CA ASP A 81 22.14 -1.15 18.55
C ASP A 81 22.46 -2.03 19.77
N GLU A 82 22.05 -3.31 19.82
CA GLU A 82 22.26 -4.16 21.02
C GLU A 82 23.53 -5.04 20.99
N VAL A 83 24.37 -4.97 19.94
CA VAL A 83 25.56 -5.87 19.80
C VAL A 83 26.90 -5.20 20.19
N GLY A 84 26.88 -3.96 20.72
CA GLY A 84 28.08 -3.14 20.91
C GLY A 84 28.75 -3.13 22.29
N ALA A 85 28.18 -3.75 23.33
CA ALA A 85 28.63 -3.49 24.72
C ALA A 85 29.52 -4.57 25.38
N ALA A 86 29.86 -5.67 24.70
CA ALA A 86 30.47 -6.84 25.36
C ALA A 86 31.97 -7.05 25.13
N ASN A 87 32.74 -6.07 24.64
CA ASN A 87 34.16 -6.27 24.31
C ASN A 87 35.11 -5.18 24.84
N PHE A 88 35.07 -4.87 26.14
CA PHE A 88 36.17 -4.17 26.83
C PHE A 88 36.24 -4.57 28.32
N ALA A 89 36.62 -5.82 28.61
CA ALA A 89 36.96 -6.19 29.98
C ALA A 89 37.91 -7.41 30.03
N THR A 90 39.03 -7.39 29.32
CA THR A 90 40.17 -8.25 29.69
C THR A 90 41.48 -7.63 29.23
N SER A 91 42.00 -6.68 30.02
CA SER A 91 43.44 -6.69 30.34
C SER A 91 43.71 -5.70 31.47
N GLY A 92 43.89 -6.24 32.67
CA GLY A 92 44.41 -5.54 33.82
C GLY A 92 44.89 -6.59 34.82
N VAL A 93 46.14 -6.45 35.27
CA VAL A 93 46.86 -7.27 36.27
C VAL A 93 47.44 -8.55 35.62
N LEU A 94 48.74 -8.71 35.38
CA LEU A 94 49.97 -8.36 36.10
C LEU A 94 51.10 -7.89 35.18
#